data_AF-A0A259IB27-F1
#
_entry.id   AF-A0A259IB27-F1
#
_cell.length_a   1.000
_cell.length_b   1.000
_cell.length_c   1.000
_cell.angle_alpha   90.00
_cell.angle_beta   90.00
_cell.angle_gamma   90.00
#
_symmetry.space_group_name_H-M   'P 1'
#
loop_
_entity.id
_entity.type
_entity.pdbx_description
1 polymer ?
#
loop_
_entity_poly.entity_id
_entity_poly.type
_entity_poly.pdbx_seq_one_letter_code
_entity_poly.pdbx_strand_id
1 'polypeptide(L)'
;MSKASFNWADPLLLDTQLSEDERMVRDAAAEYAQGRLMPRIHDAYRNETTDPAIFREMGELGLLGITIPEEYGGANLNYVSYGLIAREIERVDSGYRSMMSVQS
;
A
#
# COMPACT_ATOMS: atom_id res chain seq x y z
N MET A 1 -29.07 -23.76 -10.97
CA MET A 1 -27.78 -23.28 -10.43
C MET A 1 -27.36 -22.09 -11.27
N SER A 2 -27.13 -20.91 -10.68
CA SER A 2 -26.55 -19.80 -11.45
C SER A 2 -25.08 -20.11 -11.70
N LYS A 3 -24.55 -19.72 -12.87
CA LYS A 3 -23.12 -19.81 -13.12
C LYS A 3 -22.38 -18.86 -12.17
N ALA A 4 -21.23 -19.29 -11.66
CA ALA A 4 -20.34 -18.39 -10.93
C ALA A 4 -19.94 -17.22 -11.85
N SER A 5 -19.90 -16.01 -11.29
CA SER A 5 -19.44 -14.82 -12.02
C SER A 5 -17.92 -14.85 -12.15
N PHE A 6 -17.40 -14.50 -13.32
CA PHE A 6 -15.96 -14.39 -13.55
C PHE A 6 -15.49 -12.94 -13.46
N ASN A 7 -14.47 -12.68 -12.65
CA ASN A 7 -13.81 -11.38 -12.55
C ASN A 7 -12.46 -11.44 -13.29
N TRP A 8 -12.33 -10.71 -14.40
CA TRP A 8 -11.09 -10.74 -15.19
C TRP A 8 -9.91 -10.04 -14.49
N ALA A 9 -10.17 -9.07 -13.62
CA ALA A 9 -9.14 -8.34 -12.88
C ALA A 9 -8.65 -9.11 -11.65
N ASP A 10 -9.43 -10.11 -11.20
CA ASP A 10 -9.08 -11.01 -10.10
C ASP A 10 -9.59 -12.44 -10.40
N PRO A 11 -8.98 -13.16 -11.36
CA PRO A 11 -9.50 -14.44 -11.87
C PRO A 11 -9.61 -15.55 -10.82
N LEU A 12 -8.75 -15.50 -9.80
CA LEU A 12 -8.69 -16.47 -8.71
C LEU A 12 -9.28 -15.92 -7.41
N LEU A 13 -9.93 -14.76 -7.47
CA LEU A 13 -10.65 -14.15 -6.36
C LEU A 13 -9.76 -13.93 -5.12
N LEU A 14 -8.54 -13.41 -5.31
CA LEU A 14 -7.62 -13.03 -4.24
C LEU A 14 -8.34 -12.24 -3.15
N ASP A 15 -9.23 -11.31 -3.51
CA ASP A 15 -10.00 -10.52 -2.55
C ASP A 15 -10.78 -11.37 -1.52
N THR A 16 -11.30 -12.52 -1.95
CA THR A 16 -12.04 -13.47 -1.10
C THR A 16 -11.14 -14.34 -0.22
N GLN A 17 -9.83 -14.38 -0.52
CA GLN A 17 -8.83 -15.11 0.25
C GLN A 17 -8.23 -14.27 1.37
N LEU A 18 -8.41 -12.95 1.32
CA LEU A 18 -7.92 -12.01 2.33
C LEU A 18 -8.83 -11.95 3.55
N SER A 19 -8.25 -11.63 4.71
CA SER A 19 -9.04 -11.22 5.88
C SER A 19 -9.70 -9.85 5.67
N GLU A 20 -10.61 -9.47 6.56
CA GLU A 20 -11.21 -8.14 6.53
C GLU A 20 -10.16 -7.05 6.79
N ASP A 21 -9.29 -7.25 7.78
CA ASP A 21 -8.19 -6.34 8.10
C ASP A 21 -7.22 -6.16 6.93
N GLU A 22 -6.88 -7.25 6.24
CA GLU A 22 -6.02 -7.22 5.05
C GLU A 22 -6.64 -6.41 3.90
N ARG A 23 -7.96 -6.56 3.68
CA ARG A 23 -8.69 -5.74 2.68
C ARG A 23 -8.73 -4.27 3.09
N MET A 24 -9.03 -3.97 4.35
CA MET A 24 -9.07 -2.59 4.85
C MET A 24 -7.72 -1.89 4.68
N VAL A 25 -6.63 -2.58 5.02
CA VAL A 25 -5.27 -2.04 4.90
C VAL A 25 -4.89 -1.82 3.43
N ARG A 26 -5.22 -2.77 2.55
CA ARG A 26 -5.04 -2.60 1.10
C ARG A 26 -5.79 -1.37 0.58
N ASP A 27 -7.05 -1.23 0.97
CA ASP A 27 -7.91 -0.17 0.47
C ASP A 27 -7.43 1.21 0.96
N ALA A 28 -6.97 1.31 2.22
CA ALA A 28 -6.35 2.51 2.76
C ALA A 28 -5.04 2.87 2.01
N ALA A 29 -4.18 1.88 1.73
CA ALA A 29 -2.97 2.09 0.95
C ALA A 29 -3.28 2.54 -0.49
N ALA A 30 -4.30 1.96 -1.13
CA ALA A 30 -4.76 2.34 -2.45
C ALA A 30 -5.30 3.78 -2.49
N GLU A 31 -6.11 4.17 -1.49
CA GLU A 31 -6.63 5.54 -1.38
C GLU A 31 -5.49 6.56 -1.23
N TYR A 32 -4.51 6.28 -0.36
CA TYR A 32 -3.34 7.13 -0.20
C TYR A 32 -2.50 7.20 -1.48
N ALA A 33 -2.23 6.06 -2.11
CA ALA A 33 -1.42 5.99 -3.32
C ALA A 33 -2.07 6.79 -4.46
N GLN A 34 -3.36 6.60 -4.72
CA GLN A 34 -4.06 7.30 -5.80
C GLN A 34 -4.35 8.77 -5.46
N GLY A 35 -4.68 9.07 -4.21
CA GLY A 35 -5.06 10.42 -3.78
C GLY A 35 -3.88 11.36 -3.59
N ARG A 36 -2.73 10.86 -3.10
CA ARG A 36 -1.59 11.70 -2.69
C ARG A 36 -0.30 11.41 -3.45
N LEU A 37 -0.01 10.16 -3.84
CA LEU A 37 1.23 9.86 -4.58
C LEU A 37 1.07 10.06 -6.08
N MET A 38 -0.02 9.58 -6.67
CA MET A 38 -0.28 9.63 -8.11
C MET A 38 -0.24 11.06 -8.71
N PRO A 39 -0.76 12.11 -8.03
CA PRO A 39 -0.63 13.48 -8.57
C PRO A 39 0.80 14.01 -8.60
N ARG A 40 1.71 13.44 -7.79
CA ARG A 40 3.09 13.94 -7.61
C ARG A 40 4.07 13.27 -8.56
N ILE A 41 3.83 12.01 -8.94
CA ILE A 41 4.86 11.15 -9.53
C ILE A 41 5.43 11.69 -10.84
N HIS A 42 4.60 12.25 -11.73
CA HIS A 42 5.07 12.69 -13.05
C HIS A 42 6.14 13.79 -12.95
N ASP A 43 5.94 14.77 -12.08
CA ASP A 43 6.89 15.86 -11.89
C ASP A 43 8.06 15.43 -10.99
N ALA A 44 7.79 14.62 -9.96
CA ALA A 44 8.83 14.06 -9.10
C ALA A 44 9.84 13.24 -9.92
N TYR A 45 9.34 12.32 -10.76
CA TYR A 45 10.17 11.48 -11.62
C TYR A 45 10.94 12.31 -12.66
N ARG A 46 10.24 13.22 -13.37
CA ARG A 46 10.87 14.05 -14.41
C ARG A 46 11.99 14.93 -13.89
N ASN A 47 11.82 15.46 -12.67
CA ASN A 47 12.77 16.41 -12.08
C ASN A 47 13.71 15.75 -11.06
N GLU A 48 13.67 14.42 -10.91
CA GLU A 48 14.51 13.67 -9.98
C GLU A 48 14.41 14.19 -8.53
N THR A 49 13.19 14.51 -8.09
CA THR A 49 12.93 15.03 -6.75
C THR A 49 11.99 14.11 -5.99
N THR A 50 11.99 14.23 -4.66
CA THR A 50 11.06 13.52 -3.78
C THR A 50 10.65 14.46 -2.66
N ASP A 51 9.35 14.51 -2.37
CA ASP A 51 8.82 15.30 -1.26
C ASP A 51 9.06 14.57 0.08
N PRO A 52 9.86 15.09 1.01
CA PRO A 52 10.10 14.46 2.31
C PRO A 52 8.84 14.34 3.18
N ALA A 53 7.78 15.09 2.89
CA ALA A 53 6.50 14.98 3.59
C ALA A 53 5.88 13.57 3.44
N ILE A 54 6.18 12.86 2.34
CA ILE A 54 5.68 11.50 2.06
C ILE A 54 5.96 10.54 3.22
N PHE A 55 7.13 10.64 3.88
CA PHE A 55 7.45 9.80 5.03
C PHE A 55 6.52 10.07 6.22
N ARG A 56 6.19 11.34 6.49
CA ARG A 56 5.27 11.70 7.58
C ARG A 56 3.86 11.23 7.25
N GLU A 57 3.42 11.43 6.01
CA GLU A 57 2.12 10.98 5.53
C GLU A 57 1.96 9.46 5.68
N MET A 58 2.96 8.67 5.24
CA MET A 58 2.96 7.21 5.41
C MET A 58 2.99 6.79 6.88
N GLY A 59 3.74 7.49 7.73
CA GLY A 59 3.81 7.22 9.17
C GLY A 59 2.50 7.51 9.89
N GLU A 60 1.84 8.63 9.60
CA GLU A 60 0.53 9.00 10.16
C GLU A 60 -0.57 8.00 9.78
N LEU A 61 -0.44 7.34 8.63
CA LEU A 61 -1.35 6.29 8.16
C LEU A 61 -0.95 4.87 8.63
N GLY A 62 0.14 4.71 9.39
CA GLY A 62 0.60 3.41 9.87
C GLY A 62 1.18 2.51 8.78
N LEU A 63 1.64 3.07 7.66
CA LEU A 63 2.20 2.34 6.52
C LEU A 63 3.72 2.09 6.62
N LEU A 64 4.35 2.46 7.74
CA LEU A 64 5.78 2.27 8.01
C LEU A 64 5.95 1.34 9.23
N GLY A 65 6.95 0.46 9.20
CA GLY A 65 7.19 -0.48 10.31
C GLY A 65 5.97 -1.37 10.58
N ILE A 66 5.32 -1.83 9.51
CA ILE A 66 3.99 -2.48 9.56
C ILE A 66 3.99 -3.73 10.44
N THR A 67 5.09 -4.47 10.49
CA THR A 67 5.26 -5.70 11.29
C THR A 67 5.81 -5.43 12.70
N ILE A 68 6.11 -4.17 13.02
CA ILE A 68 6.63 -3.77 14.34
C ILE A 68 5.47 -3.74 15.35
N PRO A 69 5.67 -4.23 16.58
CA PRO A 69 4.67 -4.18 17.64
C PRO A 69 4.13 -2.76 17.92
N GLU A 70 2.86 -2.67 18.29
CA GLU A 70 2.18 -1.42 18.64
C GLU A 70 2.85 -0.68 19.81
N GLU A 71 3.48 -1.40 20.76
CA GLU A 71 4.22 -0.81 21.89
C GLU A 71 5.39 0.09 21.43
N TYR A 72 5.86 -0.09 20.20
CA TYR A 72 6.91 0.72 19.58
C TYR A 72 6.36 1.70 18.52
N GLY A 73 5.03 1.82 18.41
CA GLY A 73 4.36 2.70 17.45
C GLY A 73 4.20 2.10 16.04
N GLY A 74 4.41 0.79 15.88
CA GLY A 74 4.11 0.07 14.64
C GLY A 74 2.65 -0.39 14.56
N ALA A 75 2.28 -1.06 13.47
CA ALA A 75 0.90 -1.51 13.23
C ALA A 75 0.67 -2.99 13.63
N ASN A 76 1.72 -3.74 13.98
CA ASN A 76 1.68 -5.16 14.35
C ASN A 76 0.87 -6.05 13.36
N LEU A 77 0.92 -5.71 12.07
CA LEU A 77 0.23 -6.44 11.01
C LEU A 77 1.11 -7.56 10.43
N ASN A 78 0.48 -8.47 9.71
CA ASN A 78 1.15 -9.62 9.12
C ASN A 78 1.86 -9.27 7.79
N TYR A 79 2.64 -10.23 7.27
CA TYR A 79 3.37 -10.07 6.01
C TYR A 79 2.48 -10.00 4.76
N VAL A 80 1.23 -10.51 4.81
CA VAL A 80 0.27 -10.36 3.71
C VAL A 80 -0.14 -8.89 3.61
N SER A 81 -0.49 -8.25 4.72
CA SER A 81 -0.76 -6.81 4.78
C SER A 81 0.42 -5.99 4.28
N TYR A 82 1.66 -6.31 4.68
CA TYR A 82 2.86 -5.65 4.16
C TYR A 82 2.95 -5.77 2.62
N GLY A 83 2.75 -6.97 2.08
CA GLY A 83 2.77 -7.20 0.64
C GLY A 83 1.66 -6.45 -0.11
N LEU A 84 0.46 -6.36 0.47
CA LEU A 84 -0.67 -5.60 -0.09
C LEU A 84 -0.38 -4.11 -0.14
N ILE A 85 0.18 -3.54 0.93
CA ILE A 85 0.59 -2.13 0.95
C ILE A 85 1.66 -1.90 -0.11
N ALA A 86 2.71 -2.73 -0.16
CA ALA A 86 3.76 -2.61 -1.17
C ALA A 86 3.20 -2.65 -2.59
N ARG A 87 2.24 -3.55 -2.87
CA ARG A 87 1.55 -3.66 -4.16
C ARG A 87 0.80 -2.39 -4.53
N GLU A 88 0.11 -1.73 -3.60
CA GLU A 88 -0.64 -0.51 -3.89
C GLU A 88 0.25 0.74 -4.01
N ILE A 89 1.32 0.83 -3.23
CA ILE A 89 2.30 1.92 -3.37
C ILE A 89 3.08 1.80 -4.68
N GLU A 90 3.56 0.60 -5.03
CA GLU A 90 4.31 0.37 -6.26
C GLU A 90 3.44 0.43 -7.52
N ARG A 91 2.11 0.28 -7.40
CA ARG A 91 1.18 0.57 -8.48
C ARG A 91 1.34 2.01 -9.01
N VAL A 92 1.78 2.93 -8.16
CA VAL A 92 2.12 4.30 -8.55
C VAL A 92 3.57 4.38 -9.01
N ASP A 93 4.52 4.02 -8.15
CA ASP A 93 5.95 4.06 -8.49
C ASP A 93 6.82 3.18 -7.58
N SER A 94 7.80 2.53 -8.19
CA SER A 94 8.78 1.68 -7.49
C SER A 94 9.70 2.45 -6.53
N GLY A 95 9.97 3.74 -6.79
CA GLY A 95 10.74 4.62 -5.91
C GLY A 95 10.04 4.84 -4.57
N TYR A 96 8.74 5.11 -4.58
CA TYR A 96 7.95 5.25 -3.34
C TYR A 96 7.91 3.94 -2.54
N ARG A 97 7.73 2.80 -3.20
CA ARG A 97 7.81 1.50 -2.52
C ARG A 97 9.21 1.24 -1.97
N SER A 98 10.26 1.72 -2.63
CA SER A 98 11.65 1.59 -2.15
C SER A 98 11.87 2.35 -0.85
N MET A 99 11.39 3.60 -0.78
CA MET A 99 11.42 4.41 0.44
C MET A 99 10.70 3.71 1.60
N MET A 100 9.52 3.16 1.35
CA MET A 100 8.75 2.42 2.34
C MET A 100 9.49 1.15 2.81
N SER A 101 10.04 0.36 1.88
CA SER A 101 10.75 -0.88 2.20
C SER A 101 12.03 -0.67 3.01
N VAL A 102 12.79 0.40 2.77
CA VAL A 102 13.99 0.71 3.55
C VAL A 102 13.65 1.11 4.99
N GLN A 103 12.47 1.69 5.20
CA GLN A 103 12.01 2.20 6.49
C GLN A 103 11.24 1.15 7.32
N SER A 104 10.92 -0.02 6.74
CA SER A 104 10.10 -1.08 7.35
C SER A 104 10.88 -2.03 8.25
#